data_AF-A0A1Y5TWN5-F1
#
_entry.id   AF-A0A1Y5TWN5-F1
#
_cell.length_a   1.000
_cell.length_b   1.000
_cell.length_c   1.000
_cell.angle_alpha   90.00
_cell.angle_beta   90.00
_cell.angle_gamma   90.00
#
_symmetry.space_group_name_H-M   'P 1'
#
loop_
_entity.id
_entity.type
_entity.pdbx_description
1 polymer ?
#
loop_
_entity_poly.entity_id
_entity_poly.type
_entity_poly.pdbx_seq_one_letter_code
_entity_poly.pdbx_strand_id
1 'polypeptide(L)'
;MLTYNMHMKRFHIALSDAMQASGMPLKQVCETAGVSYEQFKKYMQRAKVDPNVSTNVDTAIKIAHVFGMTFDEFVGDDTALVRTEAVDLWRKLSEGERQILLAAARGKTS
;
A
#
# COMPACT_ATOMS: atom_id res chain seq x y z
N MET A 1 13.90 8.36 -13.81
CA MET A 1 13.60 9.13 -12.58
C MET A 1 12.35 8.48 -11.99
N LEU A 2 12.51 7.54 -11.06
CA LEU A 2 11.39 6.84 -10.42
C LEU A 2 10.92 7.72 -9.26
N THR A 3 9.71 8.26 -9.37
CA THR A 3 9.03 8.96 -8.28
C THR A 3 8.67 7.92 -7.22
N TYR A 4 9.38 7.94 -6.09
CA TYR A 4 9.10 7.09 -4.94
C TYR A 4 7.83 7.61 -4.25
N ASN A 5 6.72 6.88 -4.34
CA ASN A 5 5.46 7.28 -3.74
C ASN A 5 5.46 6.87 -2.27
N MET A 6 5.95 7.74 -1.40
CA MET A 6 6.07 7.55 0.05
C MET A 6 4.73 7.42 0.82
N HIS A 7 3.61 7.20 0.15
CA HIS A 7 2.29 7.18 0.78
C HIS A 7 1.45 6.00 0.29
N MET A 8 1.20 5.07 1.21
CA MET A 8 0.19 4.03 1.08
C MET A 8 -1.13 4.66 0.61
N LYS A 9 -1.58 4.26 -0.56
CA LYS A 9 -2.84 4.72 -1.14
C LYS A 9 -4.00 4.22 -0.29
N ARG A 10 -5.04 5.04 -0.20
CA ARG A 10 -6.32 4.54 0.31
C ARG A 10 -6.85 3.46 -0.63
N PHE A 11 -7.37 2.37 -0.08
CA PHE A 11 -7.80 1.20 -0.85
C PHE A 11 -8.75 1.55 -2.02
N HIS A 12 -9.70 2.46 -1.82
CA HIS A 12 -10.63 2.87 -2.88
C HIS A 12 -9.94 3.58 -4.06
N ILE A 13 -8.83 4.28 -3.82
CA ILE A 13 -8.02 4.91 -4.87
C ILE A 13 -7.25 3.82 -5.63
N ALA A 14 -6.56 2.94 -4.89
CA ALA A 14 -5.84 1.81 -5.49
C ALA A 14 -6.74 0.95 -6.38
N LEU A 15 -7.96 0.65 -5.92
CA LEU A 15 -8.95 -0.08 -6.71
C LEU A 15 -9.43 0.68 -7.93
N SER A 16 -9.68 1.98 -7.82
CA SER A 16 -10.06 2.80 -8.97
C SER A 16 -8.96 2.79 -10.04
N ASP A 17 -7.70 2.94 -9.63
CA ASP A 17 -6.55 2.91 -10.53
C ASP A 17 -6.40 1.53 -11.20
N ALA A 18 -6.50 0.45 -10.43
CA ALA A 18 -6.38 -0.93 -10.93
C ALA A 18 -7.50 -1.28 -11.92
N MET A 19 -8.74 -0.86 -11.64
CA MET A 19 -9.86 -1.03 -12.57
C MET A 19 -9.66 -0.25 -13.87
N GLN A 20 -9.15 0.98 -13.78
CA GLN A 20 -8.86 1.80 -14.95
C GLN A 20 -7.73 1.19 -15.81
N ALA A 21 -6.67 0.69 -15.17
CA ALA A 21 -5.52 0.08 -15.86
C ALA A 21 -5.87 -1.27 -16.52
N SER A 22 -6.67 -2.09 -15.84
CA SER A 22 -7.09 -3.41 -16.35
C SER A 22 -8.28 -3.36 -17.31
N GLY A 23 -9.06 -2.27 -17.30
CA GLY A 23 -10.33 -2.16 -18.00
C GLY A 23 -11.46 -2.99 -17.37
N MET A 24 -11.25 -3.62 -16.22
CA MET A 24 -12.26 -4.46 -15.57
C MET A 24 -13.31 -3.61 -14.84
N PRO A 25 -14.61 -3.75 -15.14
CA PRO A 25 -15.66 -3.09 -14.39
C PRO A 25 -15.79 -3.67 -12.97
N LEU A 26 -16.25 -2.85 -12.02
CA LEU A 26 -16.38 -3.22 -10.61
C LEU A 26 -17.14 -4.54 -10.39
N LYS A 27 -18.20 -4.75 -11.19
CA LYS A 27 -19.02 -5.95 -11.12
C LYS A 27 -18.19 -7.22 -11.39
N GLN A 28 -17.39 -7.20 -12.45
CA GLN A 28 -16.52 -8.32 -12.82
C GLN A 28 -15.45 -8.55 -11.75
N VAL A 29 -14.87 -7.49 -11.19
CA VAL A 29 -13.89 -7.61 -10.09
C VAL A 29 -14.52 -8.28 -8.88
N CYS A 30 -15.72 -7.86 -8.46
CA CYS A 30 -16.43 -8.46 -7.34
C CYS A 30 -16.81 -9.93 -7.57
N GLU A 31 -17.25 -10.26 -8.79
CA GLU A 31 -17.57 -11.63 -9.18
C GLU A 31 -16.34 -12.53 -9.12
N THR A 32 -15.21 -12.10 -9.70
CA THR A 32 -13.94 -12.84 -9.65
C THR A 32 -13.42 -13.00 -8.22
N ALA A 33 -13.55 -11.97 -7.38
CA ALA A 33 -13.15 -12.01 -5.98
C ALA A 33 -14.10 -12.83 -5.08
N GLY A 34 -15.29 -13.20 -5.57
CA GLY A 34 -16.32 -13.86 -4.77
C GLY A 34 -16.86 -12.97 -3.64
N VAL A 35 -17.05 -11.67 -3.90
CA VAL A 35 -17.56 -10.69 -2.93
C VAL A 35 -18.86 -10.03 -3.43
N SER A 36 -19.69 -9.53 -2.51
CA SER A 36 -20.98 -8.94 -2.86
C SER A 36 -20.81 -7.61 -3.60
N TYR A 37 -21.20 -7.57 -4.89
CA TYR A 37 -21.19 -6.35 -5.70
C TYR A 37 -21.99 -5.21 -5.06
N GLU A 38 -23.19 -5.47 -4.53
CA GLU A 38 -24.05 -4.42 -3.96
C GLU A 38 -23.46 -3.79 -2.70
N GLN A 39 -22.86 -4.61 -1.82
CA GLN A 39 -22.17 -4.09 -0.63
C GLN A 39 -20.94 -3.28 -1.04
N PHE A 40 -20.18 -3.76 -2.02
CA PHE A 40 -18.95 -3.12 -2.45
C PHE A 40 -19.20 -1.82 -3.25
N LYS A 41 -20.26 -1.78 -4.04
CA LYS A 41 -20.74 -0.55 -4.69
C LYS A 41 -21.08 0.53 -3.68
N LYS A 42 -21.80 0.20 -2.61
CA LYS A 42 -22.09 1.12 -1.50
C LYS A 42 -20.82 1.58 -0.78
N TYR A 43 -19.87 0.68 -0.58
CA TYR A 43 -18.53 1.04 -0.06
C TYR A 43 -17.87 2.09 -0.96
N MET A 44 -17.75 1.83 -2.27
CA MET A 44 -17.12 2.75 -3.22
C MET A 44 -17.81 4.12 -3.29
N GLN A 45 -19.14 4.16 -3.18
CA GLN A 45 -19.88 5.43 -3.12
C GLN A 45 -19.55 6.23 -1.85
N ARG A 46 -19.55 5.58 -0.68
CA ARG A 46 -19.22 6.24 0.59
C ARG A 46 -17.77 6.71 0.63
N ALA A 47 -16.84 5.91 0.11
CA ALA A 47 -15.41 6.21 0.09
C ALA A 47 -15.06 7.47 -0.72
N LYS A 48 -15.89 7.85 -1.70
CA LYS A 48 -15.76 9.11 -2.44
C LYS A 48 -16.11 10.35 -1.62
N VAL A 49 -16.92 10.19 -0.58
CA VAL A 49 -17.40 11.29 0.28
C VAL A 49 -16.59 11.36 1.57
N ASP A 50 -16.39 10.21 2.21
CA ASP A 50 -15.58 10.07 3.41
C ASP A 50 -14.41 9.13 3.12
N PRO A 51 -13.17 9.65 3.04
CA PRO A 51 -12.04 8.83 2.68
C PRO A 51 -11.66 7.85 3.80
N ASN A 52 -12.16 8.03 5.04
CA ASN A 52 -11.87 7.17 6.20
C ASN A 52 -12.74 5.91 6.24
N VAL A 53 -13.65 5.75 5.28
CA VAL A 53 -14.47 4.54 5.16
C VAL A 53 -13.56 3.34 4.85
N SER A 54 -13.61 2.35 5.74
CA SER A 54 -12.88 1.10 5.60
C SER A 54 -13.81 -0.03 5.12
N THR A 55 -13.18 -1.13 4.70
CA THR A 55 -13.83 -2.40 4.39
C THR A 55 -13.15 -3.51 5.19
N ASN A 56 -13.74 -4.71 5.21
CA ASN A 56 -13.09 -5.86 5.82
C ASN A 56 -11.77 -6.18 5.07
N VAL A 57 -10.70 -6.42 5.83
CA VAL A 57 -9.38 -6.82 5.35
C VAL A 57 -9.47 -8.04 4.41
N ASP A 58 -10.28 -9.06 4.76
CA ASP A 58 -10.44 -10.25 3.91
C ASP A 58 -10.96 -9.90 2.52
N THR A 59 -11.90 -8.97 2.46
CA THR A 59 -12.47 -8.49 1.19
C THR A 59 -11.43 -7.71 0.39
N ALA A 60 -10.64 -6.89 1.07
CA ALA A 60 -9.58 -6.12 0.43
C ALA A 60 -8.48 -7.04 -0.16
N ILE A 61 -8.08 -8.09 0.56
CA ILE A 61 -7.11 -9.09 0.08
C ILE A 61 -7.66 -9.83 -1.14
N LYS A 62 -8.91 -10.31 -1.08
CA LYS A 62 -9.54 -11.00 -2.23
C LYS A 62 -9.56 -10.13 -3.48
N ILE A 63 -9.86 -8.84 -3.32
CA ILE A 63 -9.86 -7.88 -4.44
C ILE A 63 -8.45 -7.65 -4.98
N ALA A 64 -7.44 -7.48 -4.13
CA ALA A 64 -6.05 -7.33 -4.56
C ALA A 64 -5.58 -8.55 -5.39
N HIS A 65 -5.93 -9.76 -4.94
CA HIS A 65 -5.58 -10.99 -5.64
C HIS A 65 -6.20 -11.10 -7.05
N VAL A 66 -7.34 -10.46 -7.33
CA VAL A 66 -7.91 -10.41 -8.69
C VAL A 66 -6.94 -9.77 -9.68
N PHE A 67 -6.13 -8.82 -9.20
CA PHE A 67 -5.12 -8.13 -10.00
C PHE A 67 -3.73 -8.76 -9.89
N GLY A 68 -3.62 -9.94 -9.25
CA GLY A 68 -2.35 -10.66 -9.08
C GLY A 68 -1.38 -9.99 -8.10
N MET A 69 -1.88 -9.13 -7.20
CA MET A 69 -1.08 -8.39 -6.22
C MET A 69 -1.43 -8.82 -4.80
N THR A 70 -0.44 -8.81 -3.91
CA THR A 70 -0.72 -8.81 -2.46
C THR A 70 -1.42 -7.52 -2.04
N PHE A 71 -2.05 -7.50 -0.85
CA PHE A 71 -2.71 -6.29 -0.38
C PHE A 71 -1.74 -5.12 -0.23
N ASP A 72 -0.54 -5.35 0.32
CA ASP A 72 0.48 -4.32 0.54
C ASP A 72 0.95 -3.71 -0.79
N GLU A 73 1.26 -4.54 -1.79
CA GLU A 73 1.59 -4.08 -3.14
C GLU A 73 0.43 -3.29 -3.77
N PHE A 74 -0.81 -3.76 -3.57
CA PHE A 74 -2.00 -3.14 -4.12
C PHE A 74 -2.21 -1.72 -3.59
N VAL A 75 -1.96 -1.48 -2.30
CA VAL A 75 -2.05 -0.14 -1.71
C VAL A 75 -0.75 0.67 -1.86
N GLY A 76 0.30 0.12 -2.47
CA GLY A 76 1.61 0.78 -2.55
C GLY A 76 2.22 1.00 -1.17
N ASP A 77 2.13 -0.02 -0.30
CA ASP A 77 2.87 -0.05 0.96
C ASP A 77 4.28 -0.60 0.74
N ASP A 78 5.22 0.31 0.49
CA ASP A 78 6.62 0.00 0.25
C ASP A 78 7.39 -0.21 1.57
N THR A 79 6.73 -0.13 2.73
CA THR A 79 7.40 -0.11 4.05
C THR A 79 8.26 -1.35 4.27
N ALA A 80 7.84 -2.51 3.78
CA ALA A 80 8.62 -3.75 3.88
C ALA A 80 9.93 -3.67 3.08
N LEU A 81 9.88 -3.09 1.87
CA LEU A 81 11.07 -2.88 1.03
C LEU A 81 12.01 -1.86 1.68
N VAL A 82 11.49 -0.71 2.11
CA VAL A 82 12.26 0.34 2.78
C VAL A 82 12.93 -0.17 4.06
N ARG A 83 12.23 -0.97 4.87
CA ARG A 83 12.82 -1.61 6.06
C ARG A 83 13.97 -2.55 5.70
N THR A 84 13.82 -3.32 4.63
CA THR A 84 14.85 -4.25 4.16
C THR A 84 16.09 -3.47 3.69
N GLU A 85 15.90 -2.44 2.86
CA GLU A 85 16.98 -1.56 2.40
C GLU A 85 17.70 -0.87 3.56
N ALA A 86 16.96 -0.38 4.56
CA ALA A 86 17.52 0.25 5.74
C ALA A 86 18.35 -0.74 6.59
N VAL A 87 17.87 -1.98 6.77
CA VAL A 87 18.60 -3.04 7.47
C VAL A 87 19.87 -3.43 6.73
N ASP A 88 19.81 -3.56 5.40
CA ASP A 88 20.98 -3.91 4.59
C ASP A 88 22.01 -2.80 4.58
N LEU A 89 21.58 -1.54 4.51
CA LEU A 89 22.46 -0.39 4.71
C LEU A 89 23.11 -0.45 6.10
N TRP A 90 22.31 -0.62 7.15
CA TRP A 90 22.81 -0.70 8.53
C TRP A 90 23.85 -1.81 8.73
N ARG A 91 23.64 -2.97 8.11
CA ARG A 91 24.57 -4.12 8.16
C ARG A 91 25.90 -3.83 7.47
N LYS A 92 25.91 -3.04 6.39
CA LYS A 92 27.12 -2.67 5.64
C LYS A 92 27.99 -1.65 6.38
N LEU A 93 27.42 -0.89 7.30
CA LEU A 93 28.15 0.10 8.09
C LEU A 93 29.03 -0.56 9.16
N SER A 94 30.23 -0.03 9.32
CA SER A 94 31.09 -0.29 10.47
C SER A 94 30.47 0.28 11.76
N GLU A 95 30.98 -0.16 12.90
CA GLU A 95 30.51 0.34 14.20
C GLU A 95 30.69 1.86 14.32
N GLY A 96 31.81 2.42 13.82
CA GLY A 96 32.04 3.87 13.84
C GLY A 96 31.01 4.65 13.03
N GLU A 97 30.66 4.18 11.82
CA GLU A 97 29.66 4.82 10.97
C GLU A 97 28.24 4.73 11.56
N ARG A 98 27.91 3.61 12.21
CA ARG A 98 26.65 3.47 12.95
C ARG A 98 26.56 4.48 14.11
N GLN A 99 27.65 4.69 14.85
CA GLN A 99 27.67 5.67 15.94
C GLN A 99 27.49 7.09 15.42
N ILE A 100 28.05 7.44 14.26
CA ILE A 100 27.82 8.74 13.61
C ILE A 100 26.35 8.92 13.23
N LEU A 101 25.72 7.91 12.61
CA LEU A 101 24.30 7.95 12.26
C LEU A 101 23.39 8.06 13.49
N LEU A 102 23.70 7.32 14.58
CA LEU A 102 22.97 7.40 15.84
C LEU A 102 23.14 8.77 16.51
N ALA A 103 24.32 9.36 16.46
CA ALA A 103 24.59 10.69 16.97
C ALA A 103 23.77 11.75 16.20
N ALA A 104 23.80 11.68 14.86
CA ALA A 104 23.00 12.56 14.00
C ALA A 104 21.48 12.41 14.24
N ALA A 105 20.96 11.17 14.29
CA ALA A 105 19.55 10.89 14.53
C ALA A 105 19.05 11.39 15.90
N ARG A 106 19.94 11.48 16.90
CA ARG A 106 19.65 12.01 18.23
C ARG A 106 19.86 13.52 18.35
N GLY A 107 20.18 14.21 17.25
CA GLY A 107 20.50 15.64 17.25
C GLY A 107 21.82 15.98 17.96
N LYS A 108 22.70 14.99 18.15
CA LYS A 108 24.03 15.15 18.76
C LYS A 108 25.08 15.34 17.67
N THR A 109 24.92 16.37 16.86
CA THR A 109 26.01 16.91 16.04
C THR A 109 26.53 18.16 16.75
N SER A 110 27.55 17.96 17.56
CA SER A 110 28.43 19.02 18.08
C SER A 110 29.53 19.32 17.06
#